data_AF-A0A7W8BFN7-F1
#
_entry.id   AF-A0A7W8BFN7-F1
#
_cell.length_a   1.000
_cell.length_b   1.000
_cell.length_c   1.000
_cell.angle_alpha   90.00
_cell.angle_beta   90.00
_cell.angle_gamma   90.00
#
_symmetry.space_group_name_H-M   'P 1'
#
loop_
_entity.id
_entity.type
_entity.pdbx_description
1 polymer ?
#
loop_
_entity_poly.entity_id
_entity_poly.type
_entity_poly.pdbx_seq_one_letter_code
_entity_poly.pdbx_strand_id
1 'polypeptide(L)'
;MTGNHIEICVVGVGPRGLSVLERLCANERVAPTHAAVTVHVVDPSAPGAGTVWRSDQSRELLMNTVSSQITVYTDDSARIEGPIEPGPSLYEWARGLAALADAGQAPDHDEETLAEARRLGPDTYPTRAFYGRYLHDSFLQVVARAPGHVTVRVHRSRAVAMADTEGVPGGPQGIRLEDGTRLNQLDAIVMALGHVPAHLSPREARTSSLARIHHLDYVTPANPADLDLSGVRGGEPVLLRGLGLNFFDHMALFTAGRGGTFTREDGENGKLVYHPSGREPKLYAFSRRGIPYHARGENEKGAYGRYFPKLLTAEYIAGLRDRAECGEQVRFGTDLWPLISREVESVYYATLLRSLGRGGEAEPFAGRFLALESEEERAGLLEAFGIGGDARWSWERLSRPYGEREFAGRGEFHAWLLGYLAEDVRAARAGNVSGPLKAALDVMRDLRNEIRLAVDHGGLEGTSHRDDLEGWYTPLNAFLSIGPPASRIEEMIALIEAGVLEVTGPGTVVRIDTADPAFVATSTAVPGAPVRARTLIEARLPEPDLRR
;
A
#
# COMPACT_ATOMS: atom_id res chain seq x y z
N MET A 1 -2.82 17.13 44.60
CA MET A 1 -2.03 15.93 44.92
C MET A 1 -1.51 15.41 43.59
N THR A 2 -0.33 15.88 43.17
CA THR A 2 0.23 15.59 41.84
C THR A 2 0.71 14.15 41.79
N GLY A 3 0.10 13.37 40.89
CA GLY A 3 0.21 11.92 40.79
C GLY A 3 1.64 11.45 40.56
N ASN A 4 2.12 10.60 41.47
CA ASN A 4 3.44 9.99 41.39
C ASN A 4 3.46 8.78 40.42
N HIS A 5 2.31 8.45 39.82
CA HIS A 5 2.08 7.32 38.93
C HIS A 5 1.11 7.73 37.84
N ILE A 6 1.41 7.33 36.60
CA ILE A 6 0.55 7.50 35.42
C ILE A 6 0.20 6.15 34.79
N GLU A 7 -1.06 5.95 34.38
CA GLU A 7 -1.56 4.78 33.65
C GLU A 7 -2.04 5.16 32.25
N ILE A 8 -1.40 4.58 31.23
CA ILE A 8 -1.69 4.86 29.81
C ILE A 8 -2.14 3.56 29.16
N CYS A 9 -3.18 3.61 28.32
CA CYS A 9 -3.58 2.48 27.48
C CYS A 9 -3.36 2.77 26.00
N VAL A 10 -2.58 1.92 25.33
CA VAL A 10 -2.41 1.93 23.87
C VAL A 10 -3.33 0.85 23.27
N VAL A 11 -4.30 1.27 22.45
CA VAL A 11 -5.24 0.39 21.77
C VAL A 11 -4.82 0.20 20.32
N GLY A 12 -4.57 -1.04 19.93
CA GLY A 12 -3.94 -1.39 18.65
C GLY A 12 -2.43 -1.38 18.79
N VAL A 13 -1.82 -2.57 18.77
CA VAL A 13 -0.39 -2.77 19.00
C VAL A 13 0.25 -3.32 17.73
N GLY A 14 -0.16 -2.78 16.57
CA GLY A 14 0.59 -2.86 15.31
C GLY A 14 1.75 -1.84 15.28
N PRO A 15 2.33 -1.55 14.10
CA PRO A 15 3.49 -0.66 13.97
C PRO A 15 3.33 0.69 14.66
N ARG A 16 2.16 1.33 14.55
CA ARG A 16 1.90 2.64 15.19
C ARG A 16 1.87 2.54 16.72
N GLY A 17 1.17 1.56 17.27
CA GLY A 17 1.11 1.35 18.72
C GLY A 17 2.46 0.93 19.30
N LEU A 18 3.23 0.15 18.55
CA LEU A 18 4.62 -0.18 18.88
C LEU A 18 5.48 1.09 18.93
N SER A 19 5.39 1.98 17.93
CA SER A 19 6.11 3.26 17.96
C SER A 19 5.71 4.13 19.16
N VAL A 20 4.43 4.15 19.57
CA VAL A 20 4.00 4.86 20.78
C VAL A 20 4.66 4.28 22.03
N LEU A 21 4.58 2.95 22.21
CA LEU A 21 5.20 2.29 23.37
C LEU A 21 6.71 2.56 23.41
N GLU A 22 7.36 2.43 22.26
CA GLU A 22 8.79 2.61 22.14
C GLU A 22 9.19 4.05 22.47
N ARG A 23 8.46 5.07 22.00
CA ARG A 23 8.69 6.47 22.34
C ARG A 23 8.44 6.78 23.82
N LEU A 24 7.43 6.18 24.43
CA LEU A 24 7.20 6.31 25.89
C LEU A 24 8.41 5.77 26.66
N CYS A 25 8.88 4.56 26.33
CA CYS A 25 10.07 3.98 26.96
C CYS A 25 11.33 4.82 26.73
N ALA A 26 11.52 5.36 25.52
CA ALA A 26 12.68 6.17 25.16
C ALA A 26 12.74 7.50 25.92
N ASN A 27 11.62 8.22 26.00
CA ASN A 27 11.55 9.49 26.72
C ASN A 27 11.71 9.29 28.24
N GLU A 28 11.01 8.30 28.82
CA GLU A 28 11.13 7.99 30.24
C GLU A 28 12.53 7.51 30.66
N ARG A 29 13.33 6.99 29.72
CA ARG A 29 14.72 6.58 30.00
C ARG A 29 15.65 7.76 30.23
N VAL A 30 15.47 8.83 29.46
CA VAL A 30 16.37 10.01 29.48
C VAL A 30 15.87 11.08 30.43
N ALA A 31 14.55 11.28 30.50
CA ALA A 31 13.92 12.27 31.35
C ALA A 31 12.66 11.68 32.01
N PRO A 32 12.82 10.90 33.10
CA PRO A 32 11.68 10.34 33.83
C PRO A 32 10.69 11.43 34.24
N THR A 33 9.42 11.30 33.84
CA THR A 33 8.39 12.32 34.13
C THR A 33 7.54 11.98 35.36
N HIS A 34 7.46 10.69 35.70
CA HIS A 34 6.70 10.16 36.83
C HIS A 34 7.53 9.12 37.60
N ALA A 35 7.27 8.89 38.89
CA ALA A 35 7.98 7.86 39.65
C ALA A 35 7.57 6.44 39.27
N ALA A 36 6.40 6.27 38.67
CA ALA A 36 5.93 5.03 38.08
C ALA A 36 5.10 5.30 36.82
N VAL A 37 5.25 4.47 35.80
CA VAL A 37 4.46 4.51 34.57
C VAL A 37 3.94 3.10 34.30
N THR A 38 2.63 2.95 34.11
CA THR A 38 2.05 1.69 33.63
C THR A 38 1.50 1.89 32.23
N VAL A 39 2.01 1.11 31.27
CA VAL A 39 1.51 1.12 29.90
C VAL A 39 0.77 -0.18 29.64
N HIS A 40 -0.55 -0.08 29.53
CA HIS A 40 -1.39 -1.16 29.05
C HIS A 40 -1.35 -1.18 27.53
N VAL A 41 -1.04 -2.33 26.93
CA VAL A 41 -1.08 -2.51 25.48
C VAL A 41 -2.17 -3.53 25.14
N VAL A 42 -3.14 -3.12 24.32
CA VAL A 42 -4.36 -3.87 24.04
C VAL A 42 -4.44 -4.16 22.54
N ASP A 43 -4.36 -5.43 22.16
CA ASP A 43 -4.59 -5.90 20.78
C ASP A 43 -5.12 -7.34 20.82
N PRO A 44 -6.10 -7.72 19.98
CA PRO A 44 -6.52 -9.12 19.89
C PRO A 44 -5.45 -10.04 19.30
N SER A 45 -4.46 -9.51 18.57
CA SER A 45 -3.37 -10.24 17.94
C SER A 45 -2.05 -10.08 18.71
N ALA A 46 -0.97 -10.71 18.22
CA ALA A 46 0.35 -10.57 18.83
C ALA A 46 0.82 -9.10 18.80
N PRO A 47 1.32 -8.56 19.94
CA PRO A 47 1.79 -7.19 20.01
C PRO A 47 3.04 -6.98 19.13
N GLY A 48 3.19 -5.77 18.61
CA GLY A 48 4.14 -5.39 17.57
C GLY A 48 3.53 -5.54 16.18
N ALA A 49 3.12 -6.76 15.83
CA ALA A 49 2.54 -7.08 14.53
C ALA A 49 1.09 -6.56 14.38
N GLY A 50 0.29 -6.70 15.44
CA GLY A 50 -1.14 -6.43 15.42
C GLY A 50 -1.90 -7.32 14.43
N THR A 51 -3.14 -6.96 14.16
CA THR A 51 -4.04 -7.77 13.30
C THR A 51 -3.64 -7.76 11.82
N VAL A 52 -2.97 -6.70 11.32
CA VAL A 52 -2.66 -6.58 9.89
C VAL A 52 -1.46 -7.44 9.47
N TRP A 53 -0.46 -7.56 10.36
CA TRP A 53 0.81 -8.23 10.06
C TRP A 53 0.94 -9.56 10.80
N ARG A 54 -0.17 -10.28 11.03
CA ARG A 54 -0.10 -11.57 11.73
C ARG A 54 0.88 -12.51 11.05
N SER A 55 1.66 -13.20 11.85
CA SER A 55 2.68 -14.13 11.37
C SER A 55 2.11 -15.46 10.87
N ASP A 56 0.82 -15.72 11.09
CA ASP A 56 0.09 -16.90 10.65
C ASP A 56 -0.65 -16.72 9.31
N GLN A 57 -0.58 -15.53 8.71
CA GLN A 57 -1.17 -15.29 7.39
C GLN A 57 -0.38 -16.03 6.30
N SER A 58 -1.02 -16.28 5.16
CA SER A 58 -0.38 -16.94 4.01
C SER A 58 0.93 -16.25 3.61
N ARG A 59 1.99 -17.05 3.43
CA ARG A 59 3.29 -16.60 2.92
C ARG A 59 3.26 -16.15 1.47
N GLU A 60 2.17 -16.43 0.76
CA GLU A 60 1.93 -15.88 -0.58
C GLU A 60 1.64 -14.39 -0.57
N LEU A 61 1.39 -13.79 0.60
CA LEU A 61 1.13 -12.35 0.71
C LEU A 61 2.44 -11.61 0.93
N LEU A 62 2.77 -10.71 0.01
CA LEU A 62 4.00 -9.94 0.05
C LEU A 62 3.77 -8.52 0.56
N MET A 63 4.82 -7.96 1.16
CA MET A 63 4.97 -6.53 1.33
C MET A 63 5.05 -5.86 -0.04
N ASN A 64 4.60 -4.61 -0.12
CA ASN A 64 4.82 -3.75 -1.28
C ASN A 64 6.03 -2.81 -1.09
N THR A 65 6.84 -3.00 -0.06
CA THR A 65 8.07 -2.24 0.20
C THR A 65 9.23 -3.23 0.32
N VAL A 66 10.40 -2.85 -0.19
CA VAL A 66 11.60 -3.69 -0.13
C VAL A 66 12.17 -3.75 1.29
N SER A 67 12.84 -4.86 1.62
CA SER A 67 13.28 -5.18 2.99
C SER A 67 14.21 -4.14 3.63
N SER A 68 15.10 -3.51 2.84
CA SER A 68 16.02 -2.49 3.33
C SER A 68 15.36 -1.15 3.66
N GLN A 69 14.15 -0.89 3.16
CA GLN A 69 13.39 0.34 3.38
C GLN A 69 12.37 0.22 4.52
N ILE A 70 12.44 -0.85 5.30
CA ILE A 70 11.50 -1.13 6.39
C ILE A 70 12.25 -1.10 7.72
N THR A 71 11.83 -0.23 8.62
CA THR A 71 12.27 -0.23 10.02
C THR A 71 11.15 0.33 10.92
N VAL A 72 11.12 -0.12 12.18
CA VAL A 72 10.32 0.51 13.25
C VAL A 72 11.17 1.39 14.17
N TYR A 73 12.49 1.32 14.03
CA TYR A 73 13.44 2.13 14.79
C TYR A 73 13.58 3.51 14.16
N THR A 74 14.08 4.45 14.95
CA THR A 74 14.23 5.84 14.52
C THR A 74 15.66 6.16 14.15
N ASP A 75 15.81 7.11 13.23
CA ASP A 75 17.08 7.67 12.79
C ASP A 75 16.97 9.20 12.70
N ASP A 76 18.03 9.85 12.24
CA ASP A 76 18.13 11.31 12.13
C ASP A 76 17.13 11.92 11.12
N SER A 77 16.43 11.10 10.33
CA SER A 77 15.37 11.58 9.44
C SER A 77 14.05 11.85 10.18
N ALA A 78 13.87 11.29 11.38
CA ALA A 78 12.68 11.47 12.19
C ALA A 78 12.69 12.82 12.92
N ARG A 79 11.65 13.64 12.69
CA ARG A 79 11.41 14.88 13.45
C ARG A 79 10.51 14.58 14.64
N ILE A 80 11.11 14.35 15.81
CA ILE A 80 10.44 13.86 17.00
C ILE A 80 11.06 14.45 18.28
N GLU A 81 10.31 14.36 19.38
CA GLU A 81 10.83 14.61 20.72
C GLU A 81 11.46 13.34 21.31
N GLY A 82 12.43 13.54 22.21
CA GLY A 82 13.17 12.46 22.84
C GLY A 82 14.40 12.00 22.04
N PRO A 83 15.13 10.99 22.54
CA PRO A 83 16.32 10.48 21.89
C PRO A 83 15.97 9.70 20.60
N ILE A 84 16.87 9.76 19.62
CA ILE A 84 16.91 8.80 18.52
C ILE A 84 17.42 7.46 19.06
N GLU A 85 16.61 6.42 18.94
CA GLU A 85 16.96 5.04 19.29
C GLU A 85 17.08 4.21 17.99
N PRO A 86 18.29 4.12 17.41
CA PRO A 86 18.50 3.38 16.18
C PRO A 86 18.44 1.87 16.42
N GLY A 87 18.13 1.14 15.36
CA GLY A 87 18.06 -0.31 15.36
C GLY A 87 17.99 -0.85 13.95
N PRO A 88 18.02 -2.19 13.80
CA PRO A 88 18.12 -2.81 12.50
C PRO A 88 16.87 -2.56 11.66
N SER A 89 17.08 -2.24 10.39
CA SER A 89 16.08 -2.47 9.34
C SER A 89 15.66 -3.94 9.30
N LEU A 90 14.54 -4.23 8.64
CA LEU A 90 14.08 -5.60 8.44
C LEU A 90 15.13 -6.47 7.75
N TYR A 91 15.85 -5.91 6.77
CA TYR A 91 16.96 -6.62 6.11
C TYR A 91 18.11 -6.93 7.07
N GLU A 92 18.55 -5.96 7.88
CA GLU A 92 19.63 -6.17 8.85
C GLU A 92 19.22 -7.15 9.95
N TRP A 93 17.96 -7.10 10.40
CA TRP A 93 17.41 -8.08 11.33
C TRP A 93 17.40 -9.48 10.72
N ALA A 94 16.96 -9.64 9.47
CA ALA A 94 16.98 -10.92 8.76
C ALA A 94 18.41 -11.48 8.64
N ARG A 95 19.38 -10.63 8.31
CA ARG A 95 20.82 -10.98 8.28
C ARG A 95 21.33 -11.45 9.64
N GLY A 96 20.95 -10.76 10.73
CA GLY A 96 21.28 -11.15 12.10
C GLY A 96 20.65 -12.49 12.49
N LEU A 97 19.37 -12.68 12.15
CA LEU A 97 18.62 -13.90 12.40
C LEU A 97 19.25 -15.11 11.69
N ALA A 98 19.60 -14.96 10.41
CA ALA A 98 20.29 -16.00 9.65
C ALA A 98 21.65 -16.36 10.27
N ALA A 99 22.45 -15.36 10.66
CA ALA A 99 23.76 -15.59 11.28
C ALA A 99 23.65 -16.33 12.63
N LEU A 100 22.66 -15.98 13.46
CA LEU A 100 22.39 -16.67 14.73
C LEU A 100 21.97 -18.12 14.50
N ALA A 101 21.11 -18.36 13.51
CA ALA A 101 20.69 -19.71 13.15
C ALA A 101 21.86 -20.57 12.66
N ASP A 102 22.71 -20.03 11.79
CA ASP A 102 23.89 -20.73 11.26
C ASP A 102 24.94 -21.01 12.36
N ALA A 103 24.96 -20.22 13.43
CA ALA A 103 25.78 -20.45 14.62
C ALA A 103 25.17 -21.45 15.63
N GLY A 104 24.02 -22.05 15.33
CA GLY A 104 23.31 -22.96 16.24
C GLY A 104 22.66 -22.25 17.44
N GLN A 105 22.55 -20.92 17.38
CA GLN A 105 21.89 -20.07 18.37
C GLN A 105 20.54 -19.59 17.86
N ALA A 106 19.87 -20.42 17.05
CA ALA A 106 18.63 -20.07 16.38
C ALA A 106 17.60 -19.56 17.42
N PRO A 107 17.09 -18.33 17.26
CA PRO A 107 15.98 -17.86 18.07
C PRO A 107 14.74 -18.73 17.81
N ASP A 108 13.71 -18.59 18.63
CA ASP A 108 12.45 -19.34 18.54
C ASP A 108 11.62 -18.95 17.30
N HIS A 109 12.09 -19.32 16.11
CA HIS A 109 11.48 -19.09 14.81
C HIS A 109 11.44 -20.40 14.00
N ASP A 110 10.39 -20.57 13.20
CA ASP A 110 10.23 -21.73 12.33
C ASP A 110 11.24 -21.77 11.16
N GLU A 111 11.50 -22.96 10.61
CA GLU A 111 12.50 -23.14 9.53
C GLU A 111 12.14 -22.33 8.28
N GLU A 112 10.85 -22.13 7.99
CA GLU A 112 10.42 -21.31 6.86
C GLU A 112 10.84 -19.84 7.03
N THR A 113 10.72 -19.29 8.24
CA THR A 113 11.17 -17.95 8.60
C THR A 113 12.69 -17.85 8.50
N LEU A 114 13.43 -18.84 8.99
CA LEU A 114 14.89 -18.88 8.87
C LEU A 114 15.34 -18.99 7.40
N ALA A 115 14.65 -19.80 6.61
CA ALA A 115 14.93 -19.96 5.18
C ALA A 115 14.63 -18.68 4.39
N GLU A 116 13.56 -17.96 4.72
CA GLU A 116 13.29 -16.62 4.17
C GLU A 116 14.41 -15.64 4.56
N ALA A 117 14.81 -15.61 5.83
CA ALA A 117 15.89 -14.74 6.32
C ALA A 117 17.21 -14.96 5.58
N ARG A 118 17.57 -16.22 5.28
CA ARG A 118 18.79 -16.57 4.52
C ARG A 118 18.74 -16.12 3.06
N ARG A 119 17.56 -16.11 2.42
CA ARG A 119 17.38 -15.77 1.01
C ARG A 119 17.11 -14.28 0.76
N LEU A 120 16.63 -13.56 1.78
CA LEU A 120 16.18 -12.18 1.63
C LEU A 120 17.35 -11.27 1.26
N GLY A 121 17.28 -10.63 0.09
CA GLY A 121 18.16 -9.52 -0.28
C GLY A 121 17.61 -8.17 0.18
N PRO A 122 18.42 -7.09 0.11
CA PRO A 122 18.02 -5.74 0.55
C PRO A 122 16.87 -5.16 -0.28
N ASP A 123 16.74 -5.57 -1.55
CA ASP A 123 15.71 -5.09 -2.47
C ASP A 123 14.62 -6.14 -2.73
N THR A 124 14.61 -7.21 -1.93
CA THR A 124 13.55 -8.24 -1.98
C THR A 124 12.30 -7.74 -1.26
N TYR A 125 11.12 -8.08 -1.80
CA TYR A 125 9.84 -7.87 -1.13
C TYR A 125 9.55 -9.05 -0.18
N PRO A 126 9.64 -8.87 1.14
CA PRO A 126 9.44 -9.95 2.11
C PRO A 126 7.96 -10.34 2.21
N THR A 127 7.69 -11.52 2.76
CA THR A 127 6.32 -11.91 3.10
C THR A 127 5.78 -11.04 4.24
N ARG A 128 4.47 -10.81 4.24
CA ARG A 128 3.81 -10.06 5.33
C ARG A 128 3.95 -10.76 6.66
N ALA A 129 3.93 -12.10 6.65
CA ALA A 129 4.16 -12.93 7.82
C ALA A 129 5.56 -12.71 8.42
N PHE A 130 6.60 -12.64 7.57
CA PHE A 130 7.97 -12.36 7.99
C PHE A 130 8.13 -10.97 8.60
N TYR A 131 7.49 -9.95 8.00
CA TYR A 131 7.45 -8.62 8.61
C TYR A 131 6.74 -8.62 9.98
N GLY A 132 5.69 -9.42 10.13
CA GLY A 132 5.05 -9.68 11.42
C GLY A 132 5.99 -10.19 12.51
N ARG A 133 6.90 -11.11 12.15
CA ARG A 133 7.93 -11.63 13.07
C ARG A 133 8.89 -10.53 13.50
N TYR A 134 9.39 -9.73 12.56
CA TYR A 134 10.24 -8.56 12.87
C TYR A 134 9.58 -7.59 13.85
N LEU A 135 8.31 -7.23 13.60
CA LEU A 135 7.58 -6.32 14.48
C LEU A 135 7.39 -6.90 15.89
N HIS A 136 7.13 -8.20 15.99
CA HIS A 136 6.99 -8.87 17.27
C HIS A 136 8.32 -8.89 18.05
N ASP A 137 9.42 -9.21 17.38
CA ASP A 137 10.77 -9.20 17.98
C ASP A 137 11.15 -7.78 18.42
N SER A 138 10.85 -6.76 17.61
CA SER A 138 11.02 -5.35 17.99
C SER A 138 10.20 -4.99 19.23
N PHE A 139 8.95 -5.44 19.33
CA PHE A 139 8.13 -5.24 20.53
C PHE A 139 8.78 -5.86 21.78
N LEU A 140 9.25 -7.12 21.68
CA LEU A 140 9.91 -7.78 22.79
C LEU A 140 11.19 -7.04 23.22
N GLN A 141 11.96 -6.54 22.26
CA GLN A 141 13.16 -5.74 22.52
C GLN A 141 12.84 -4.44 23.25
N VAL A 142 11.76 -3.74 22.84
CA VAL A 142 11.31 -2.51 23.49
C VAL A 142 10.89 -2.77 24.93
N VAL A 143 10.12 -3.83 25.18
CA VAL A 143 9.69 -4.22 26.54
C VAL A 143 10.89 -4.62 27.40
N ALA A 144 11.83 -5.39 26.86
CA ALA A 144 13.03 -5.81 27.59
C ALA A 144 13.95 -4.64 27.96
N ARG A 145 13.90 -3.53 27.22
CA ARG A 145 14.67 -2.29 27.46
C ARG A 145 13.85 -1.18 28.14
N ALA A 146 12.65 -1.48 28.63
CA ALA A 146 11.85 -0.52 29.38
C ALA A 146 12.60 -0.08 30.65
N PRO A 147 12.61 1.22 31.01
CA PRO A 147 13.17 1.68 32.28
C PRO A 147 12.52 0.99 33.48
N GLY A 148 13.25 0.84 34.59
CA GLY A 148 12.76 0.08 35.75
C GLY A 148 11.47 0.60 36.40
N HIS A 149 11.12 1.87 36.18
CA HIS A 149 9.86 2.48 36.65
C HIS A 149 8.70 2.39 35.64
N VAL A 150 8.95 1.84 34.45
CA VAL A 150 7.94 1.63 33.40
C VAL A 150 7.51 0.17 33.37
N THR A 151 6.25 -0.09 33.67
CA THR A 151 5.65 -1.44 33.61
C THR A 151 4.77 -1.57 32.38
N VAL A 152 5.08 -2.53 31.49
CA VAL A 152 4.24 -2.83 30.32
C VAL A 152 3.34 -4.02 30.63
N ARG A 153 2.01 -3.85 30.45
CA ARG A 153 1.00 -4.89 30.67
C ARG A 153 0.31 -5.22 29.36
N VAL A 154 0.47 -6.45 28.88
CA VAL A 154 -0.10 -6.93 27.61
C VAL A 154 -1.47 -7.54 27.84
N HIS A 155 -2.46 -7.07 27.07
CA HIS A 155 -3.81 -7.61 27.02
C HIS A 155 -4.11 -8.12 25.62
N ARG A 156 -4.13 -9.45 25.44
CA ARG A 156 -4.50 -10.10 24.18
C ARG A 156 -6.01 -10.20 24.01
N SER A 157 -6.65 -9.05 23.83
CA SER A 157 -8.11 -8.91 23.83
C SER A 157 -8.52 -7.68 23.04
N ARG A 158 -9.74 -7.70 22.49
CA ARG A 158 -10.29 -6.57 21.74
C ARG A 158 -10.84 -5.52 22.71
N ALA A 159 -10.47 -4.26 22.54
CA ALA A 159 -11.18 -3.16 23.18
C ALA A 159 -12.56 -2.98 22.52
N VAL A 160 -13.63 -3.02 23.31
CA VAL A 160 -15.02 -2.98 22.81
C VAL A 160 -15.81 -1.76 23.27
N ALA A 161 -15.31 -1.01 24.26
CA ALA A 161 -15.88 0.26 24.66
C ALA A 161 -14.83 1.14 25.35
N MET A 162 -14.98 2.45 25.21
CA MET A 162 -14.26 3.46 25.97
C MET A 162 -15.24 4.50 26.53
N ALA A 163 -14.95 5.05 27.70
CA ALA A 163 -15.72 6.13 28.31
C ALA A 163 -14.87 6.89 29.34
N ASP A 164 -15.24 8.12 29.66
CA ASP A 164 -14.79 8.76 30.89
C ASP A 164 -15.49 8.06 32.06
N THR A 165 -14.73 7.45 32.98
CA THR A 165 -15.25 6.49 33.96
C THR A 165 -16.22 7.13 34.96
N GLU A 166 -16.00 8.42 35.27
CA GLU A 166 -16.85 9.20 36.17
C GLU A 166 -17.94 10.00 35.43
N GLY A 167 -18.03 9.87 34.10
CA GLY A 167 -18.99 10.60 33.28
C GLY A 167 -18.75 12.11 33.20
N VAL A 168 -17.58 12.57 33.65
CA VAL A 168 -17.14 13.97 33.60
C VAL A 168 -15.92 14.08 32.67
N PRO A 169 -15.94 14.98 31.67
CA PRO A 169 -14.79 15.23 30.82
C PRO A 169 -13.55 15.63 31.63
N GLY A 170 -12.42 14.99 31.38
CA GLY A 170 -11.16 15.25 32.09
C GLY A 170 -10.99 14.47 33.41
N GLY A 171 -11.92 13.59 33.76
CA GLY A 171 -11.71 12.55 34.79
C GLY A 171 -10.96 11.33 34.24
N PRO A 172 -10.77 10.28 35.06
CA PRO A 172 -10.13 9.04 34.63
C PRO A 172 -10.88 8.42 33.45
N GLN A 173 -10.13 7.88 32.50
CA GLN A 173 -10.67 7.18 31.35
C GLN A 173 -10.77 5.68 31.63
N GLY A 174 -11.70 5.04 30.92
CA GLY A 174 -11.99 3.63 31.06
C GLY A 174 -12.04 2.90 29.72
N ILE A 175 -11.50 1.68 29.68
CA ILE A 175 -11.64 0.73 28.58
C ILE A 175 -12.24 -0.57 29.09
N ARG A 176 -13.22 -1.09 28.34
CA ARG A 176 -13.74 -2.45 28.48
C ARG A 176 -13.20 -3.34 27.37
N LEU A 177 -12.64 -4.48 27.75
CA LEU A 177 -12.18 -5.51 26.85
C LEU A 177 -13.25 -6.58 26.62
N GLU A 178 -13.15 -7.29 25.50
CA GLU A 178 -14.07 -8.36 25.09
C GLU A 178 -14.09 -9.53 26.09
N ASP A 179 -12.97 -9.81 26.75
CA ASP A 179 -12.85 -10.85 27.78
C ASP A 179 -13.45 -10.45 29.15
N GLY A 180 -14.03 -9.25 29.25
CA GLY A 180 -14.64 -8.72 30.47
C GLY A 180 -13.70 -7.89 31.34
N THR A 181 -12.41 -7.81 31.04
CA THR A 181 -11.44 -6.95 31.74
C THR A 181 -11.84 -5.49 31.64
N ARG A 182 -11.66 -4.74 32.73
CA ARG A 182 -11.94 -3.31 32.83
C ARG A 182 -10.72 -2.56 33.34
N LEU A 183 -10.24 -1.62 32.55
CA LEU A 183 -9.21 -0.65 32.94
C LEU A 183 -9.95 0.66 33.21
N ASN A 184 -10.07 1.11 34.45
CA ASN A 184 -11.01 2.18 34.84
C ASN A 184 -10.34 3.48 35.33
N GLN A 185 -9.02 3.48 35.48
CA GLN A 185 -8.23 4.55 36.10
C GLN A 185 -7.13 5.03 35.14
N LEU A 186 -7.42 5.03 33.84
CA LEU A 186 -6.45 5.43 32.84
C LEU A 186 -6.36 6.97 32.81
N ASP A 187 -5.16 7.51 32.82
CA ASP A 187 -4.92 8.93 32.61
C ASP A 187 -5.00 9.30 31.12
N ALA A 188 -4.69 8.36 30.24
CA ALA A 188 -4.78 8.55 28.80
C ALA A 188 -5.05 7.25 28.03
N ILE A 189 -5.78 7.38 26.93
CA ILE A 189 -5.97 6.34 25.92
C ILE A 189 -5.38 6.82 24.59
N VAL A 190 -4.43 6.05 24.04
CA VAL A 190 -3.86 6.28 22.72
C VAL A 190 -4.45 5.29 21.72
N MET A 191 -5.19 5.81 20.74
CA MET A 191 -5.86 5.02 19.70
C MET A 191 -4.95 4.85 18.48
N ALA A 192 -4.35 3.67 18.34
CA ALA A 192 -3.44 3.31 17.25
C ALA A 192 -4.03 2.21 16.34
N LEU A 193 -5.33 2.30 16.06
CA LEU A 193 -6.15 1.24 15.45
C LEU A 193 -5.84 0.90 13.98
N GLY A 194 -5.04 1.70 13.28
CA GLY A 194 -4.74 1.48 11.86
C GLY A 194 -5.99 1.53 10.98
N HIS A 195 -6.12 0.58 10.05
CA HIS A 195 -7.33 0.45 9.22
C HIS A 195 -8.37 -0.39 9.95
N VAL A 196 -9.56 0.16 10.13
CA VAL A 196 -10.69 -0.51 10.78
C VAL A 196 -11.67 -1.06 9.73
N PRO A 197 -12.39 -2.15 10.03
CA PRO A 197 -13.54 -2.56 9.21
C PRO A 197 -14.55 -1.42 9.08
N ALA A 198 -15.07 -1.19 7.88
CA ALA A 198 -16.11 -0.20 7.64
C ALA A 198 -17.47 -0.89 7.44
N HIS A 199 -18.55 -0.24 7.85
CA HIS A 199 -19.89 -0.70 7.48
C HIS A 199 -20.09 -0.61 5.96
N LEU A 200 -20.91 -1.52 5.44
CA LEU A 200 -21.20 -1.59 4.01
C LEU A 200 -21.89 -0.31 3.54
N SER A 201 -21.48 0.19 2.38
CA SER A 201 -22.22 1.24 1.68
C SER A 201 -23.62 0.76 1.31
N PRO A 202 -24.58 1.65 1.03
CA PRO A 202 -25.93 1.25 0.62
C PRO A 202 -25.94 0.30 -0.59
N ARG A 203 -25.01 0.49 -1.54
CA ARG A 203 -24.87 -0.39 -2.71
C ARG A 203 -24.34 -1.77 -2.35
N GLU A 204 -23.33 -1.84 -1.49
CA GLU A 204 -22.75 -3.10 -1.01
C GLU A 204 -23.77 -3.86 -0.15
N ALA A 205 -24.50 -3.18 0.74
CA ALA A 205 -25.55 -3.76 1.56
C ALA A 205 -26.70 -4.33 0.70
N ARG A 206 -27.13 -3.60 -0.33
CA ARG A 206 -28.13 -4.08 -1.30
C ARG A 206 -27.63 -5.32 -2.05
N THR A 207 -26.38 -5.29 -2.52
CA THR A 207 -25.77 -6.42 -3.24
C THR A 207 -25.68 -7.65 -2.33
N SER A 208 -25.23 -7.49 -1.09
CA SER A 208 -25.16 -8.56 -0.09
C SER A 208 -26.53 -9.16 0.22
N SER A 209 -27.56 -8.31 0.37
CA SER A 209 -28.92 -8.77 0.64
C SER A 209 -29.49 -9.58 -0.52
N LEU A 210 -29.34 -9.11 -1.76
CA LEU A 210 -29.79 -9.82 -2.96
C LEU A 210 -29.02 -11.13 -3.17
N ALA A 211 -27.69 -11.11 -2.96
CA ALA A 211 -26.87 -12.30 -3.06
C ALA A 211 -27.36 -13.39 -2.10
N ARG A 212 -27.63 -13.03 -0.84
CA ARG A 212 -28.19 -13.95 0.17
C ARG A 212 -29.54 -14.53 -0.24
N ILE A 213 -30.46 -13.70 -0.76
CA ILE A 213 -31.79 -14.14 -1.22
C ILE A 213 -31.67 -15.16 -2.36
N HIS A 214 -30.69 -14.98 -3.24
CA HIS A 214 -30.50 -15.82 -4.43
C HIS A 214 -29.42 -16.91 -4.26
N HIS A 215 -28.95 -17.15 -3.02
CA HIS A 215 -27.90 -18.13 -2.70
C HIS A 215 -26.60 -17.95 -3.52
N LEU A 216 -26.19 -16.69 -3.69
CA LEU A 216 -24.95 -16.28 -4.33
C LEU A 216 -23.91 -15.86 -3.28
N ASP A 217 -22.64 -16.08 -3.60
CA ASP A 217 -21.52 -15.76 -2.73
C ASP A 217 -21.01 -14.35 -3.04
N TYR A 218 -21.24 -13.42 -2.10
CA TYR A 218 -20.76 -12.06 -2.20
C TYR A 218 -19.76 -11.75 -1.08
N VAL A 219 -18.50 -11.64 -1.46
CA VAL A 219 -17.41 -11.27 -0.55
C VAL A 219 -17.21 -9.76 -0.59
N THR A 220 -17.52 -9.11 0.53
CA THR A 220 -17.44 -7.66 0.70
C THR A 220 -15.98 -7.16 0.75
N PRO A 221 -15.72 -5.84 0.59
CA PRO A 221 -14.36 -5.32 0.63
C PRO A 221 -13.67 -5.65 1.96
N ALA A 222 -12.52 -6.30 1.90
CA ALA A 222 -11.73 -6.73 3.05
C ALA A 222 -10.27 -6.96 2.66
N ASN A 223 -9.41 -7.12 3.67
CA ASN A 223 -8.05 -7.59 3.45
C ASN A 223 -8.09 -9.09 3.08
N PRO A 224 -7.45 -9.51 1.97
CA PRO A 224 -7.44 -10.91 1.56
C PRO A 224 -6.87 -11.88 2.60
N ALA A 225 -5.97 -11.40 3.47
CA ALA A 225 -5.42 -12.18 4.59
C ALA A 225 -6.48 -12.59 5.64
N ASP A 226 -7.63 -11.91 5.66
CA ASP A 226 -8.70 -12.09 6.65
C ASP A 226 -9.90 -12.86 6.08
N LEU A 227 -9.85 -13.26 4.81
CA LEU A 227 -10.96 -13.91 4.11
C LEU A 227 -10.82 -15.43 4.10
N ASP A 228 -11.91 -16.12 4.41
CA ASP A 228 -12.03 -17.54 4.11
C ASP A 228 -12.46 -17.72 2.64
N LEU A 229 -11.52 -18.17 1.82
CA LEU A 229 -11.72 -18.42 0.38
C LEU A 229 -11.90 -19.92 0.08
N SER A 230 -12.02 -20.79 1.10
CA SER A 230 -12.12 -22.24 0.93
C SER A 230 -13.42 -22.70 0.25
N GLY A 231 -14.49 -21.89 0.38
CA GLY A 231 -15.77 -22.14 -0.28
C GLY A 231 -15.71 -22.06 -1.81
N VAL A 232 -14.71 -21.36 -2.36
CA VAL A 232 -14.53 -21.21 -3.80
C VAL A 232 -13.90 -22.47 -4.40
N ARG A 233 -14.57 -23.17 -5.30
CA ARG A 233 -14.12 -24.45 -5.85
C ARG A 233 -13.20 -24.31 -7.08
N GLY A 234 -12.42 -25.34 -7.36
CA GLY A 234 -11.62 -25.41 -8.58
C GLY A 234 -12.51 -25.39 -9.84
N GLY A 235 -12.06 -24.69 -10.89
CA GLY A 235 -12.72 -24.56 -12.18
C GLY A 235 -13.97 -23.67 -12.21
N GLU A 236 -14.52 -23.25 -11.06
CA GLU A 236 -15.73 -22.43 -11.06
C GLU A 236 -15.43 -20.97 -11.45
N PRO A 237 -16.33 -20.28 -12.18
CA PRO A 237 -16.17 -18.87 -12.50
C PRO A 237 -16.28 -17.99 -11.26
N VAL A 238 -15.30 -17.11 -11.04
CA VAL A 238 -15.28 -16.13 -9.95
C VAL A 238 -15.04 -14.74 -10.49
N LEU A 239 -15.88 -13.78 -10.10
CA LEU A 239 -15.72 -12.38 -10.46
C LEU A 239 -14.90 -11.64 -9.39
N LEU A 240 -13.83 -10.95 -9.81
CA LEU A 240 -12.99 -10.10 -8.96
C LEU A 240 -13.16 -8.64 -9.39
N ARG A 241 -13.81 -7.83 -8.55
CA ARG A 241 -13.95 -6.37 -8.76
C ARG A 241 -12.80 -5.62 -8.11
N GLY A 242 -11.85 -5.18 -8.92
CA GLY A 242 -10.64 -4.49 -8.52
C GLY A 242 -9.43 -5.08 -9.23
N LEU A 243 -8.47 -4.21 -9.60
CA LEU A 243 -7.18 -4.61 -10.17
C LEU A 243 -6.02 -3.86 -9.46
N GLY A 244 -6.22 -3.51 -8.18
CA GLY A 244 -5.20 -2.90 -7.33
C GLY A 244 -4.42 -3.96 -6.53
N LEU A 245 -3.73 -3.55 -5.46
CA LEU A 245 -2.90 -4.47 -4.65
C LEU A 245 -3.67 -5.68 -4.09
N ASN A 246 -4.88 -5.48 -3.56
CA ASN A 246 -5.70 -6.60 -3.05
C ASN A 246 -6.07 -7.61 -4.14
N PHE A 247 -6.11 -7.22 -5.41
CA PHE A 247 -6.35 -8.17 -6.50
C PHE A 247 -5.15 -9.12 -6.66
N PHE A 248 -3.92 -8.63 -6.57
CA PHE A 248 -2.72 -9.48 -6.64
C PHE A 248 -2.62 -10.44 -5.45
N ASP A 249 -3.09 -10.05 -4.27
CA ASP A 249 -3.21 -10.95 -3.13
C ASP A 249 -4.23 -12.07 -3.39
N HIS A 250 -5.43 -11.75 -3.91
CA HIS A 250 -6.40 -12.78 -4.30
C HIS A 250 -5.83 -13.69 -5.40
N MET A 251 -5.14 -13.11 -6.38
CA MET A 251 -4.46 -13.85 -7.45
C MET A 251 -3.49 -14.86 -6.84
N ALA A 252 -2.61 -14.44 -5.93
CA ALA A 252 -1.66 -15.32 -5.27
C ALA A 252 -2.36 -16.41 -4.44
N LEU A 253 -3.38 -16.05 -3.65
CA LEU A 253 -4.14 -17.01 -2.82
C LEU A 253 -4.91 -18.04 -3.65
N PHE A 254 -5.46 -17.66 -4.79
CA PHE A 254 -6.21 -18.57 -5.67
C PHE A 254 -5.32 -19.42 -6.58
N THR A 255 -4.02 -19.13 -6.66
CA THR A 255 -3.08 -19.79 -7.59
C THR A 255 -1.97 -20.52 -6.85
N ALA A 256 -0.89 -19.83 -6.47
CA ALA A 256 0.19 -20.38 -5.66
C ALA A 256 -0.32 -20.91 -4.31
N GLY A 257 -1.23 -20.18 -3.65
CA GLY A 257 -1.91 -20.61 -2.43
C GLY A 257 -2.79 -21.85 -2.60
N ARG A 258 -3.09 -22.23 -3.84
CA ARG A 258 -3.78 -23.49 -4.21
C ARG A 258 -2.83 -24.51 -4.81
N GLY A 259 -1.52 -24.32 -4.70
CA GLY A 259 -0.48 -25.27 -5.10
C GLY A 259 -0.12 -25.26 -6.58
N GLY A 260 -0.61 -24.28 -7.35
CA GLY A 260 -0.04 -24.04 -8.68
C GLY A 260 1.36 -23.46 -8.57
N THR A 261 2.19 -23.66 -9.59
CA THR A 261 3.60 -23.28 -9.54
C THR A 261 4.00 -22.42 -10.74
N PHE A 262 4.98 -21.55 -10.53
CA PHE A 262 5.56 -20.74 -11.60
C PHE A 262 6.98 -21.23 -11.89
N THR A 263 7.30 -21.49 -13.15
CA THR A 263 8.65 -21.83 -13.61
C THR A 263 9.09 -20.85 -14.67
N ARG A 264 10.35 -20.44 -14.63
CA ARG A 264 10.93 -19.57 -15.65
C ARG A 264 11.57 -20.41 -16.75
N GLU A 265 11.19 -20.20 -18.00
CA GLU A 265 11.88 -20.77 -19.16
C GLU A 265 13.27 -20.13 -19.29
N ASP A 266 14.29 -20.87 -19.70
CA ASP A 266 15.63 -20.41 -20.13
C ASP A 266 16.21 -19.13 -19.47
N GLY A 267 16.71 -19.25 -18.24
CA GLY A 267 17.52 -18.21 -17.56
C GLY A 267 16.74 -17.11 -16.82
N GLU A 268 17.44 -16.19 -16.16
CA GLU A 268 16.84 -15.17 -15.25
C GLU A 268 15.87 -14.21 -15.95
N ASN A 269 16.00 -14.02 -17.27
CA ASN A 269 15.16 -13.11 -18.05
C ASN A 269 14.07 -13.82 -18.87
N GLY A 270 13.99 -15.14 -18.81
CA GLY A 270 13.03 -15.86 -19.63
C GLY A 270 11.61 -15.76 -19.11
N LYS A 271 10.69 -16.25 -19.95
CA LYS A 271 9.26 -16.14 -19.75
C LYS A 271 8.83 -16.95 -18.52
N LEU A 272 7.97 -16.36 -17.69
CA LEU A 272 7.35 -17.06 -16.58
C LEU A 272 6.16 -17.89 -17.11
N VAL A 273 6.15 -19.18 -16.79
CA VAL A 273 5.09 -20.11 -17.16
C VAL A 273 4.41 -20.61 -15.89
N TYR A 274 3.09 -20.58 -15.89
CA TYR A 274 2.28 -21.09 -14.79
C TYR A 274 1.81 -22.52 -15.06
N HIS A 275 1.95 -23.38 -14.05
CA HIS A 275 1.48 -24.76 -14.04
C HIS A 275 0.31 -24.89 -13.05
N PRO A 276 -0.94 -25.03 -13.54
CA PRO A 276 -2.11 -25.17 -12.68
C PRO A 276 -2.05 -26.46 -11.84
N SER A 277 -2.52 -26.39 -10.60
CA SER A 277 -2.74 -27.56 -9.74
C SER A 277 -4.07 -28.27 -10.02
N GLY A 278 -5.01 -27.59 -10.69
CA GLY A 278 -6.39 -28.02 -10.88
C GLY A 278 -7.33 -27.59 -9.75
N ARG A 279 -6.82 -26.91 -8.72
CA ARG A 279 -7.62 -26.37 -7.60
C ARG A 279 -7.99 -24.90 -7.78
N GLU A 280 -7.42 -24.24 -8.78
CA GLU A 280 -7.68 -22.85 -9.10
C GLU A 280 -9.13 -22.67 -9.61
N PRO A 281 -9.85 -21.62 -9.17
CA PRO A 281 -11.06 -21.20 -9.87
C PRO A 281 -10.71 -20.56 -11.23
N LYS A 282 -11.70 -20.39 -12.11
CA LYS A 282 -11.56 -19.57 -13.31
C LYS A 282 -11.81 -18.11 -12.95
N LEU A 283 -10.75 -17.30 -12.94
CA LEU A 283 -10.79 -15.91 -12.47
C LEU A 283 -11.22 -14.97 -13.60
N TYR A 284 -12.21 -14.13 -13.32
CA TYR A 284 -12.65 -13.05 -14.20
C TYR A 284 -12.50 -11.72 -13.47
N ALA A 285 -11.49 -10.94 -13.82
CA ALA A 285 -11.13 -9.72 -13.11
C ALA A 285 -11.48 -8.45 -13.89
N PHE A 286 -11.86 -7.39 -13.20
CA PHE A 286 -12.21 -6.13 -13.83
C PHE A 286 -12.09 -4.94 -12.90
N SER A 287 -11.93 -3.76 -13.48
CA SER A 287 -11.93 -2.49 -12.78
C SER A 287 -12.55 -1.41 -13.67
N ARG A 288 -12.68 -0.18 -13.15
CA ARG A 288 -13.10 0.98 -13.97
C ARG A 288 -12.17 1.17 -15.17
N ARG A 289 -10.85 1.15 -14.94
CA ARG A 289 -9.83 1.32 -15.99
C ARG A 289 -9.62 0.06 -16.84
N GLY A 290 -9.98 -1.13 -16.35
CA GLY A 290 -9.81 -2.39 -17.06
C GLY A 290 -8.38 -2.93 -17.07
N ILE A 291 -7.43 -2.25 -16.41
CA ILE A 291 -6.01 -2.61 -16.34
C ILE A 291 -5.51 -2.57 -14.89
N PRO A 292 -4.49 -3.37 -14.52
CA PRO A 292 -3.94 -3.41 -13.19
C PRO A 292 -2.99 -2.24 -12.90
N TYR A 293 -2.68 -2.02 -11.62
CA TYR A 293 -1.68 -1.05 -11.20
C TYR A 293 -0.31 -1.37 -11.83
N HIS A 294 0.45 -0.33 -12.14
CA HIS A 294 1.82 -0.45 -12.65
C HIS A 294 2.73 -1.16 -11.64
N ALA A 295 3.63 -2.03 -12.12
CA ALA A 295 4.72 -2.55 -11.31
C ALA A 295 5.58 -1.43 -10.74
N ARG A 296 6.14 -1.64 -9.55
CA ARG A 296 7.20 -0.78 -9.04
C ARG A 296 8.48 -0.96 -9.85
N GLY A 297 9.20 0.14 -10.06
CA GLY A 297 10.57 0.07 -10.55
C GLY A 297 11.45 -0.69 -9.56
N GLU A 298 12.43 -1.43 -10.07
CA GLU A 298 13.48 -2.00 -9.23
C GLU A 298 14.19 -0.90 -8.44
N ASN A 299 14.47 -1.18 -7.17
CA ASN A 299 15.01 -0.18 -6.27
C ASN A 299 16.50 0.05 -6.55
N GLU A 300 16.84 1.24 -7.02
CA GLU A 300 18.21 1.71 -7.25
C GLU A 300 18.58 2.84 -6.27
N LYS A 301 17.64 3.27 -5.44
CA LYS A 301 17.80 4.35 -4.45
C LYS A 301 18.35 3.88 -3.10
N GLY A 302 18.55 2.57 -2.93
CA GLY A 302 18.93 1.96 -1.65
C GLY A 302 17.87 2.16 -0.57
N ALA A 303 18.29 2.18 0.70
CA ALA A 303 17.38 2.25 1.84
C ALA A 303 16.74 3.63 2.07
N TYR A 304 17.46 4.71 1.75
CA TYR A 304 17.08 6.08 2.13
C TYR A 304 16.93 7.05 0.97
N GLY A 305 17.35 6.66 -0.24
CA GLY A 305 17.31 7.55 -1.39
C GLY A 305 15.88 7.93 -1.75
N ARG A 306 15.64 9.21 -1.98
CA ARG A 306 14.38 9.75 -2.48
C ARG A 306 14.62 11.00 -3.32
N TYR A 307 13.61 11.35 -4.10
CA TYR A 307 13.54 12.66 -4.75
C TYR A 307 13.17 13.73 -3.72
N PHE A 308 13.85 14.87 -3.78
CA PHE A 308 13.54 16.08 -3.03
C PHE A 308 13.00 17.14 -3.99
N PRO A 309 11.79 17.66 -3.76
CA PRO A 309 11.20 18.67 -4.65
C PRO A 309 12.00 19.96 -4.68
N LYS A 310 12.03 20.57 -5.86
CA LYS A 310 12.60 21.89 -6.14
C LYS A 310 11.53 22.97 -6.27
N LEU A 311 10.29 22.60 -6.56
CA LEU A 311 9.12 23.46 -6.69
C LEU A 311 8.19 23.34 -5.49
N LEU A 312 7.73 22.11 -5.17
CA LEU A 312 6.84 21.85 -4.04
C LEU A 312 7.65 21.75 -2.73
N THR A 313 8.39 22.80 -2.39
CA THR A 313 9.27 22.82 -1.21
C THR A 313 8.48 23.06 0.08
N ALA A 314 9.12 22.83 1.23
CA ALA A 314 8.51 23.12 2.52
C ALA A 314 8.17 24.61 2.68
N GLU A 315 9.00 25.50 2.14
CA GLU A 315 8.78 26.95 2.13
C GLU A 315 7.56 27.33 1.28
N TYR A 316 7.42 26.72 0.09
CA TYR A 316 6.24 26.95 -0.75
C TYR A 316 4.95 26.51 -0.03
N ILE A 317 4.99 25.33 0.60
CA ILE A 317 3.85 24.80 1.35
C ILE A 317 3.51 25.68 2.56
N ALA A 318 4.51 26.18 3.29
CA ALA A 318 4.28 27.12 4.39
C ALA A 318 3.55 28.38 3.89
N GLY A 319 3.98 28.93 2.75
CA GLY A 319 3.28 30.06 2.12
C GLY A 319 1.84 29.76 1.71
N LEU A 320 1.54 28.54 1.24
CA LEU A 320 0.15 28.11 1.00
C LEU A 320 -0.67 28.09 2.29
N ARG A 321 -0.08 27.61 3.39
CA ARG A 321 -0.77 27.54 4.68
C ARG A 321 -1.05 28.92 5.26
N ASP A 322 -0.09 29.84 5.16
CA ASP A 322 -0.28 31.23 5.58
C ASP A 322 -1.45 31.89 4.82
N ARG A 323 -1.52 31.65 3.49
CA ARG A 323 -2.64 32.09 2.64
C ARG A 323 -3.97 31.50 3.09
N ALA A 324 -4.01 30.20 3.37
CA ALA A 324 -5.20 29.51 3.85
C ALA A 324 -5.69 30.05 5.21
N GLU A 325 -4.77 30.31 6.14
CA GLU A 325 -5.07 30.94 7.44
C GLU A 325 -5.58 32.38 7.28
N CYS A 326 -5.14 33.09 6.25
CA CYS A 326 -5.67 34.41 5.87
C CYS A 326 -7.01 34.36 5.12
N GLY A 327 -7.59 33.17 4.94
CA GLY A 327 -8.91 32.96 4.35
C GLY A 327 -8.91 32.72 2.83
N GLU A 328 -7.76 32.52 2.21
CA GLU A 328 -7.67 32.14 0.80
C GLU A 328 -7.95 30.65 0.59
N GLN A 329 -8.58 30.30 -0.52
CA GLN A 329 -8.87 28.91 -0.87
C GLN A 329 -7.70 28.29 -1.63
N VAL A 330 -6.90 27.47 -0.93
CA VAL A 330 -5.88 26.63 -1.57
C VAL A 330 -6.55 25.45 -2.25
N ARG A 331 -6.23 25.19 -3.52
CA ARG A 331 -6.82 24.12 -4.30
C ARG A 331 -5.73 23.21 -4.87
N PHE A 332 -5.95 21.90 -4.78
CA PHE A 332 -5.00 20.89 -5.27
C PHE A 332 -4.73 21.05 -6.77
N GLY A 333 -5.78 21.22 -7.59
CA GLY A 333 -5.65 21.30 -9.04
C GLY A 333 -4.85 22.50 -9.55
N THR A 334 -4.84 23.62 -8.81
CA THR A 334 -4.17 24.87 -9.23
C THR A 334 -2.89 25.15 -8.48
N ASP A 335 -2.84 24.89 -7.17
CA ASP A 335 -1.68 25.25 -6.33
C ASP A 335 -0.68 24.10 -6.17
N LEU A 336 -1.10 22.83 -6.29
CA LEU A 336 -0.22 21.67 -6.08
C LEU A 336 0.08 20.89 -7.36
N TRP A 337 -0.95 20.49 -8.10
CA TRP A 337 -0.79 19.61 -9.26
C TRP A 337 0.18 20.16 -10.33
N PRO A 338 0.14 21.45 -10.71
CA PRO A 338 1.09 21.98 -11.71
C PRO A 338 2.55 21.94 -11.26
N LEU A 339 2.82 21.92 -9.95
CA LEU A 339 4.17 21.70 -9.42
C LEU A 339 4.54 20.22 -9.49
N ILE A 340 3.65 19.36 -8.97
CA ILE A 340 3.86 17.91 -8.95
C ILE A 340 4.12 17.36 -10.36
N SER A 341 3.33 17.78 -11.35
CA SER A 341 3.46 17.33 -12.74
C SER A 341 4.81 17.74 -13.33
N ARG A 342 5.22 19.00 -13.14
CA ARG A 342 6.52 19.51 -13.62
C ARG A 342 7.70 18.81 -12.97
N GLU A 343 7.63 18.49 -11.68
CA GLU A 343 8.67 17.74 -10.97
C GLU A 343 8.83 16.35 -11.57
N VAL A 344 7.72 15.63 -11.76
CA VAL A 344 7.68 14.29 -12.38
C VAL A 344 8.23 14.33 -13.81
N GLU A 345 7.74 15.26 -14.64
CA GLU A 345 8.16 15.41 -16.04
C GLU A 345 9.65 15.78 -16.16
N SER A 346 10.15 16.64 -15.27
CA SER A 346 11.56 17.02 -15.25
C SER A 346 12.47 15.80 -15.03
N VAL A 347 12.09 14.89 -14.13
CA VAL A 347 12.81 13.65 -13.87
C VAL A 347 12.71 12.72 -15.07
N TYR A 348 11.53 12.56 -15.65
CA TYR A 348 11.35 11.75 -16.86
C TYR A 348 12.31 12.17 -17.98
N TYR A 349 12.31 13.45 -18.34
CA TYR A 349 13.12 13.95 -19.45
C TYR A 349 14.62 13.97 -19.14
N ALA A 350 15.01 14.29 -17.90
CA ALA A 350 16.41 14.21 -17.47
C ALA A 350 16.93 12.77 -17.52
N THR A 351 16.17 11.80 -17.04
CA THR A 351 16.52 10.38 -17.11
C THR A 351 16.50 9.87 -18.55
N LEU A 352 15.57 10.33 -19.39
CA LEU A 352 15.56 10.03 -20.81
C LEU A 352 16.86 10.49 -21.48
N LEU A 353 17.30 11.73 -21.25
CA LEU A 353 18.57 12.25 -21.78
C LEU A 353 19.76 11.39 -21.33
N ARG A 354 19.83 10.99 -20.05
CA ARG A 354 20.87 10.06 -19.56
C ARG A 354 20.84 8.72 -20.30
N SER A 355 19.65 8.13 -20.48
CA SER A 355 19.48 6.85 -21.18
C SER A 355 19.93 6.91 -22.65
N LEU A 356 19.92 8.10 -23.26
CA LEU A 356 20.38 8.35 -24.63
C LEU A 356 21.88 8.71 -24.70
N GLY A 357 22.63 8.56 -23.61
CA GLY A 357 24.06 8.93 -23.54
C GLY A 357 24.31 10.43 -23.44
N ARG A 358 23.27 11.25 -23.26
CA ARG A 358 23.32 12.72 -23.16
C ARG A 358 23.29 13.19 -21.71
N GLY A 359 23.96 12.47 -20.81
CA GLY A 359 23.91 12.72 -19.37
C GLY A 359 24.37 14.12 -18.95
N GLY A 360 25.35 14.71 -19.66
CA GLY A 360 25.81 16.08 -19.40
C GLY A 360 24.75 17.17 -19.65
N GLU A 361 23.67 16.84 -20.36
CA GLU A 361 22.57 17.75 -20.64
C GLU A 361 21.42 17.64 -19.63
N ALA A 362 21.38 16.58 -18.81
CA ALA A 362 20.22 16.24 -17.98
C ALA A 362 19.93 17.27 -16.89
N GLU A 363 20.93 17.66 -16.08
CA GLU A 363 20.78 18.66 -15.02
C GLU A 363 20.48 20.07 -15.58
N PRO A 364 21.21 20.57 -16.61
CA PRO A 364 20.87 21.84 -17.25
C PRO A 364 19.49 21.85 -17.90
N PHE A 365 19.03 20.70 -18.43
CA PHE A 365 17.67 20.56 -18.94
C PHE A 365 16.66 20.66 -17.81
N ALA A 366 16.81 19.86 -16.75
CA ALA A 366 15.86 19.82 -15.63
C ALA A 366 15.71 21.20 -14.97
N GLY A 367 16.82 21.92 -14.75
CA GLY A 367 16.78 23.27 -14.19
C GLY A 367 15.99 24.26 -15.05
N ARG A 368 16.18 24.23 -16.38
CA ARG A 368 15.40 25.07 -17.31
C ARG A 368 13.94 24.65 -17.35
N PHE A 369 13.66 23.36 -17.45
CA PHE A 369 12.31 22.84 -17.54
C PHE A 369 11.45 23.25 -16.34
N LEU A 370 12.01 23.16 -15.12
CA LEU A 370 11.32 23.56 -13.89
C LEU A 370 11.08 25.07 -13.77
N ALA A 371 11.94 25.89 -14.39
CA ALA A 371 11.80 27.35 -14.37
C ALA A 371 10.72 27.88 -15.33
N LEU A 372 10.24 27.05 -16.27
CA LEU A 372 9.21 27.45 -17.24
C LEU A 372 7.80 27.22 -16.69
N GLU A 373 6.97 28.26 -16.73
CA GLU A 373 5.59 28.21 -16.22
C GLU A 373 4.58 27.83 -17.32
N SER A 374 4.79 28.28 -18.55
CA SER A 374 3.91 27.96 -19.69
C SER A 374 4.17 26.57 -20.28
N GLU A 375 3.11 25.90 -20.74
CA GLU A 375 3.21 24.64 -21.47
C GLU A 375 3.88 24.82 -22.83
N GLU A 376 3.62 25.93 -23.51
CA GLU A 376 4.20 26.28 -24.80
C GLU A 376 5.73 26.43 -24.70
N GLU A 377 6.22 27.11 -23.66
CA GLU A 377 7.65 27.26 -23.43
C GLU A 377 8.32 25.90 -23.15
N ARG A 378 7.68 25.06 -22.33
CA ARG A 378 8.16 23.68 -22.07
C ARG A 378 8.18 22.85 -23.34
N ALA A 379 7.17 22.95 -24.19
CA ALA A 379 7.13 22.27 -25.48
C ALA A 379 8.27 22.72 -26.40
N GLY A 380 8.53 24.03 -26.48
CA GLY A 380 9.66 24.59 -27.22
C GLY A 380 11.02 24.10 -26.70
N LEU A 381 11.18 23.98 -25.37
CA LEU A 381 12.38 23.39 -24.76
C LEU A 381 12.53 21.91 -25.16
N LEU A 382 11.46 21.12 -25.12
CA LEU A 382 11.52 19.71 -25.56
C LEU A 382 11.96 19.59 -27.02
N GLU A 383 11.47 20.46 -27.90
CA GLU A 383 11.86 20.50 -29.32
C GLU A 383 13.33 20.86 -29.49
N ALA A 384 13.81 21.88 -28.76
CA ALA A 384 15.22 22.27 -28.76
C ALA A 384 16.15 21.13 -28.31
N PHE A 385 15.65 20.23 -27.47
CA PHE A 385 16.38 19.03 -27.01
C PHE A 385 16.16 17.80 -27.89
N GLY A 386 15.38 17.91 -28.98
CA GLY A 386 15.07 16.80 -29.89
C GLY A 386 14.10 15.77 -29.31
N ILE A 387 13.31 16.14 -28.29
CA ILE A 387 12.34 15.27 -27.62
C ILE A 387 10.97 15.45 -28.29
N GLY A 388 10.70 14.61 -29.29
CA GLY A 388 9.46 14.60 -30.07
C GLY A 388 8.72 13.27 -30.05
N GLY A 389 7.51 13.26 -30.63
CA GLY A 389 6.72 12.05 -30.86
C GLY A 389 6.40 11.27 -29.58
N ASP A 390 6.58 9.95 -29.63
CA ASP A 390 6.22 9.05 -28.53
C ASP A 390 7.08 9.21 -27.28
N ALA A 391 8.24 9.85 -27.39
CA ALA A 391 9.11 10.13 -26.25
C ALA A 391 8.55 11.22 -25.32
N ARG A 392 7.53 11.99 -25.74
CA ARG A 392 6.91 13.02 -24.89
C ARG A 392 6.04 12.38 -23.80
N TRP A 393 6.19 12.90 -22.58
CA TRP A 393 5.34 12.54 -21.47
C TRP A 393 3.88 12.91 -21.77
N SER A 394 2.95 12.04 -21.37
CA SER A 394 1.52 12.32 -21.48
C SER A 394 0.77 11.67 -20.32
N TRP A 395 0.27 12.50 -19.42
CA TRP A 395 -0.61 12.08 -18.32
C TRP A 395 -1.87 11.39 -18.82
N GLU A 396 -2.42 11.84 -19.95
CA GLU A 396 -3.57 11.22 -20.58
C GLU A 396 -3.26 9.78 -21.02
N ARG A 397 -2.18 9.57 -21.79
CA ARG A 397 -1.76 8.23 -22.23
C ARG A 397 -1.44 7.31 -21.05
N LEU A 398 -0.82 7.81 -20.00
CA LEU A 398 -0.56 7.02 -18.79
C LEU A 398 -1.85 6.66 -18.06
N SER A 399 -2.79 7.58 -17.93
CA SER A 399 -4.05 7.35 -17.21
C SER A 399 -5.02 6.42 -17.95
N ARG A 400 -4.95 6.41 -19.29
CA ARG A 400 -5.78 5.60 -20.20
C ARG A 400 -4.92 5.05 -21.36
N PRO A 401 -4.12 3.99 -21.13
CA PRO A 401 -3.16 3.46 -22.11
C PRO A 401 -3.75 2.94 -23.42
N TYR A 402 -5.00 2.49 -23.42
CA TYR A 402 -5.71 2.10 -24.64
C TYR A 402 -6.25 3.31 -25.43
N GLY A 403 -6.20 4.53 -24.89
CA GLY A 403 -6.69 5.74 -25.55
C GLY A 403 -8.09 5.56 -26.15
N GLU A 404 -8.23 5.89 -27.43
CA GLU A 404 -9.46 5.76 -28.21
C GLU A 404 -9.61 4.41 -28.93
N ARG A 405 -8.73 3.42 -28.65
CA ARG A 405 -8.81 2.11 -29.30
C ARG A 405 -10.14 1.42 -28.99
N GLU A 406 -10.78 0.92 -30.02
CA GLU A 406 -11.91 0.00 -29.93
C GLU A 406 -11.39 -1.42 -30.10
N PHE A 407 -11.91 -2.34 -29.30
CA PHE A 407 -11.56 -3.76 -29.37
C PHE A 407 -12.70 -4.53 -30.01
N ALA A 408 -12.41 -5.40 -30.97
CA ALA A 408 -13.40 -6.29 -31.59
C ALA A 408 -13.91 -7.37 -30.62
N GLY A 409 -13.12 -7.69 -29.59
CA GLY A 409 -13.55 -8.54 -28.50
C GLY A 409 -12.44 -8.85 -27.49
N ARG A 410 -12.72 -9.77 -26.56
CA ARG A 410 -11.80 -10.09 -25.45
C ARG A 410 -10.43 -10.58 -25.89
N GLY A 411 -10.35 -11.38 -26.96
CA GLY A 411 -9.05 -11.89 -27.45
C GLY A 411 -8.11 -10.77 -27.90
N GLU A 412 -8.62 -9.76 -28.62
CA GLU A 412 -7.83 -8.60 -29.03
C GLU A 412 -7.44 -7.73 -27.83
N PHE A 413 -8.37 -7.53 -26.90
CA PHE A 413 -8.08 -6.82 -25.65
C PHE A 413 -6.99 -7.52 -24.83
N HIS A 414 -7.01 -8.86 -24.73
CA HIS A 414 -5.97 -9.62 -24.03
C HIS A 414 -4.63 -9.56 -24.75
N ALA A 415 -4.59 -9.66 -26.07
CA ALA A 415 -3.35 -9.52 -26.83
C ALA A 415 -2.71 -8.14 -26.60
N TRP A 416 -3.53 -7.09 -26.61
CA TRP A 416 -3.07 -5.74 -26.26
C TRP A 416 -2.60 -5.64 -24.80
N LEU A 417 -3.39 -6.18 -23.86
CA LEU A 417 -3.08 -6.13 -22.43
C LEU A 417 -1.75 -6.84 -22.13
N LEU A 418 -1.52 -8.02 -22.68
CA LEU A 418 -0.27 -8.77 -22.50
C LEU A 418 0.94 -7.95 -22.98
N GLY A 419 0.84 -7.29 -24.14
CA GLY A 419 1.89 -6.39 -24.61
C GLY A 419 2.13 -5.19 -23.69
N TYR A 420 1.05 -4.59 -23.17
CA TYR A 420 1.13 -3.50 -22.20
C TYR A 420 1.76 -3.92 -20.87
N LEU A 421 1.40 -5.08 -20.33
CA LEU A 421 1.99 -5.63 -19.10
C LEU A 421 3.47 -5.98 -19.28
N ALA A 422 3.85 -6.55 -20.43
CA ALA A 422 5.24 -6.85 -20.74
C ALA A 422 6.10 -5.57 -20.81
N GLU A 423 5.55 -4.50 -21.41
CA GLU A 423 6.19 -3.19 -21.45
C GLU A 423 6.35 -2.59 -20.03
N ASP A 424 5.32 -2.72 -19.19
CA ASP A 424 5.38 -2.28 -17.80
C ASP A 424 6.45 -3.03 -16.98
N VAL A 425 6.58 -4.35 -17.18
CA VAL A 425 7.65 -5.17 -16.57
C VAL A 425 9.03 -4.72 -17.06
N ARG A 426 9.18 -4.45 -18.37
CA ARG A 426 10.44 -3.96 -18.94
C ARG A 426 10.81 -2.60 -18.34
N ALA A 427 9.85 -1.69 -18.20
CA ALA A 427 10.07 -0.41 -17.55
C ALA A 427 10.41 -0.58 -16.06
N ALA A 428 9.77 -1.52 -15.36
CA ALA A 428 10.06 -1.85 -13.97
C ALA A 428 11.51 -2.32 -13.77
N ARG A 429 11.98 -3.24 -14.62
CA ARG A 429 13.35 -3.75 -14.61
C ARG A 429 14.41 -2.72 -14.99
N ALA A 430 14.02 -1.67 -15.71
CA ALA A 430 14.93 -0.55 -15.99
C ALA A 430 15.23 0.29 -14.73
N GLY A 431 14.54 0.06 -13.62
CA GLY A 431 14.83 0.65 -12.31
C GLY A 431 14.20 2.03 -12.07
N ASN A 432 14.13 2.43 -10.79
CA ASN A 432 13.52 3.69 -10.34
C ASN A 432 14.47 4.90 -10.30
N VAL A 433 15.67 4.77 -10.89
CA VAL A 433 16.62 5.87 -11.13
C VAL A 433 17.02 5.89 -12.61
N SER A 434 17.39 4.74 -13.16
CA SER A 434 17.92 4.59 -14.52
C SER A 434 16.82 4.55 -15.59
N GLY A 435 15.65 4.00 -15.24
CA GLY A 435 14.50 3.87 -16.14
C GLY A 435 13.65 5.14 -16.18
N PRO A 436 13.50 5.84 -17.34
CA PRO A 436 12.82 7.14 -17.39
C PRO A 436 11.40 7.13 -16.82
N LEU A 437 10.58 6.14 -17.21
CA LEU A 437 9.19 6.04 -16.77
C LEU A 437 9.09 5.80 -15.25
N LYS A 438 9.83 4.81 -14.72
CA LYS A 438 9.71 4.44 -13.31
C LYS A 438 10.39 5.45 -12.39
N ALA A 439 11.50 6.08 -12.81
CA ALA A 439 12.10 7.19 -12.08
C ALA A 439 11.11 8.34 -11.90
N ALA A 440 10.39 8.71 -12.96
CA ALA A 440 9.37 9.76 -12.92
C ALA A 440 8.17 9.37 -12.04
N LEU A 441 7.63 8.15 -12.19
CA LEU A 441 6.49 7.71 -11.38
C LEU A 441 6.84 7.56 -9.88
N ASP A 442 8.10 7.22 -9.57
CA ASP A 442 8.58 7.14 -8.18
C ASP A 442 8.64 8.54 -7.52
N VAL A 443 8.74 9.63 -8.29
CA VAL A 443 8.60 11.00 -7.76
C VAL A 443 7.21 11.20 -7.15
N MET A 444 6.13 10.68 -7.77
CA MET A 444 4.79 10.80 -7.18
C MET A 444 4.69 10.15 -5.80
N ARG A 445 5.42 9.04 -5.61
CA ARG A 445 5.52 8.34 -4.33
C ARG A 445 6.34 9.14 -3.33
N ASP A 446 7.46 9.69 -3.78
CA ASP A 446 8.38 10.45 -2.95
C ASP A 446 7.74 11.76 -2.48
N LEU A 447 6.92 12.43 -3.30
CA LEU A 447 6.23 13.68 -2.96
C LEU A 447 5.06 13.54 -1.97
N ARG A 448 4.73 12.32 -1.51
CA ARG A 448 3.61 12.09 -0.59
C ARG A 448 3.77 12.83 0.73
N ASN A 449 5.00 13.05 1.20
CA ASN A 449 5.25 13.76 2.45
C ASN A 449 4.91 15.24 2.29
N GLU A 450 5.33 15.85 1.19
CA GLU A 450 5.10 17.26 0.88
C GLU A 450 3.61 17.52 0.61
N ILE A 451 2.94 16.59 -0.08
CA ILE A 451 1.49 16.65 -0.24
C ILE A 451 0.79 16.59 1.12
N ARG A 452 1.17 15.68 2.03
CA ARG A 452 0.60 15.62 3.39
C ARG A 452 0.74 16.95 4.14
N LEU A 453 1.93 17.55 4.12
CA LEU A 453 2.17 18.85 4.77
C LEU A 453 1.23 19.96 4.28
N ALA A 454 0.84 19.92 3.01
CA ALA A 454 -0.06 20.88 2.40
C ALA A 454 -1.54 20.60 2.67
N VAL A 455 -1.95 19.34 2.81
CA VAL A 455 -3.38 18.97 2.91
C VAL A 455 -3.86 18.74 4.34
N ASP A 456 -2.96 18.34 5.24
CA ASP A 456 -3.32 18.01 6.63
C ASP A 456 -3.95 19.20 7.35
N HIS A 457 -4.86 18.90 8.30
CA HIS A 457 -5.58 19.91 9.10
C HIS A 457 -6.44 20.90 8.30
N GLY A 458 -6.95 20.48 7.14
CA GLY A 458 -7.83 21.31 6.33
C GLY A 458 -7.08 22.32 5.46
N GLY A 459 -5.86 22.00 5.04
CA GLY A 459 -5.03 22.87 4.20
C GLY A 459 -5.53 23.04 2.76
N LEU A 460 -6.60 22.33 2.36
CA LEU A 460 -7.27 22.49 1.07
C LEU A 460 -8.72 22.92 1.25
N GLU A 461 -9.25 23.63 0.26
CA GLU A 461 -10.68 23.81 0.10
C GLU A 461 -11.39 22.45 -0.02
N GLY A 462 -12.49 22.27 0.72
CA GLY A 462 -13.18 20.97 0.83
C GLY A 462 -13.66 20.38 -0.50
N THR A 463 -14.02 21.20 -1.50
CA THR A 463 -14.39 20.68 -2.83
C THR A 463 -13.18 20.13 -3.59
N SER A 464 -12.04 20.83 -3.52
CA SER A 464 -10.78 20.40 -4.12
C SER A 464 -10.21 19.17 -3.41
N HIS A 465 -10.33 19.09 -2.08
CA HIS A 465 -9.98 17.89 -1.33
C HIS A 465 -10.76 16.66 -1.82
N ARG A 466 -12.09 16.77 -1.96
CA ARG A 466 -12.94 15.67 -2.39
C ARG A 466 -12.73 15.31 -3.87
N ASP A 467 -12.75 16.30 -4.76
CA ASP A 467 -12.83 16.06 -6.20
C ASP A 467 -11.44 15.87 -6.83
N ASP A 468 -10.49 16.76 -6.50
CA ASP A 468 -9.15 16.76 -7.11
C ASP A 468 -8.22 15.77 -6.41
N LEU A 469 -8.13 15.83 -5.07
CA LEU A 469 -7.23 14.97 -4.30
C LEU A 469 -7.79 13.54 -4.19
N GLU A 470 -8.94 13.35 -3.53
CA GLU A 470 -9.52 12.02 -3.31
C GLU A 470 -10.12 11.41 -4.58
N GLY A 471 -10.84 12.21 -5.37
CA GLY A 471 -11.58 11.73 -6.54
C GLY A 471 -10.71 11.42 -7.76
N TRP A 472 -9.60 12.15 -7.93
CA TRP A 472 -8.77 12.06 -9.13
C TRP A 472 -7.30 11.68 -8.84
N TYR A 473 -6.57 12.50 -8.07
CA TYR A 473 -5.13 12.32 -7.85
C TYR A 473 -4.80 11.04 -7.08
N THR A 474 -5.46 10.76 -5.96
CA THR A 474 -5.17 9.58 -5.15
C THR A 474 -5.37 8.27 -5.95
N PRO A 475 -6.47 8.08 -6.70
CA PRO A 475 -6.63 6.94 -7.60
C PRO A 475 -5.60 6.86 -8.73
N LEU A 476 -5.18 8.01 -9.29
CA LEU A 476 -4.15 8.06 -10.33
C LEU A 476 -2.77 7.69 -9.76
N ASN A 477 -2.39 8.27 -8.63
CA ASN A 477 -1.16 7.99 -7.92
C ASN A 477 -1.08 6.52 -7.50
N ALA A 478 -2.17 5.98 -6.94
CA ALA A 478 -2.24 4.57 -6.57
C ALA A 478 -2.01 3.65 -7.78
N PHE A 479 -2.63 3.96 -8.92
CA PHE A 479 -2.49 3.22 -10.16
C PHE A 479 -1.07 3.27 -10.75
N LEU A 480 -0.39 4.42 -10.69
CA LEU A 480 0.90 4.63 -11.35
C LEU A 480 2.13 4.31 -10.47
N SER A 481 2.07 4.57 -9.15
CA SER A 481 3.27 4.59 -8.29
C SER A 481 3.25 3.60 -7.12
N ILE A 482 2.09 3.08 -6.71
CA ILE A 482 1.93 2.26 -5.49
C ILE A 482 1.74 0.77 -5.81
N GLY A 483 1.83 0.36 -7.07
CA GLY A 483 1.52 -1.01 -7.50
C GLY A 483 2.48 -2.10 -6.99
N PRO A 484 2.31 -3.33 -7.51
CA PRO A 484 2.96 -4.52 -6.94
C PRO A 484 4.42 -4.65 -7.40
N PRO A 485 5.18 -5.62 -6.85
CA PRO A 485 6.45 -6.04 -7.44
C PRO A 485 6.30 -6.46 -8.91
N ALA A 486 7.35 -6.28 -9.72
CA ALA A 486 7.35 -6.68 -11.13
C ALA A 486 7.01 -8.17 -11.33
N SER A 487 7.44 -9.04 -10.41
CA SER A 487 7.12 -10.47 -10.43
C SER A 487 5.61 -10.73 -10.42
N ARG A 488 4.80 -9.91 -9.73
CA ARG A 488 3.33 -10.07 -9.73
C ARG A 488 2.69 -9.73 -11.07
N ILE A 489 3.29 -8.82 -11.83
CA ILE A 489 2.84 -8.56 -13.20
C ILE A 489 3.24 -9.72 -14.12
N GLU A 490 4.44 -10.29 -13.95
CA GLU A 490 4.83 -11.50 -14.68
C GLU A 490 3.93 -12.70 -14.38
N GLU A 491 3.57 -12.90 -13.12
CA GLU A 491 2.61 -13.93 -12.71
C GLU A 491 1.24 -13.71 -13.35
N MET A 492 0.76 -12.46 -13.37
CA MET A 492 -0.49 -12.11 -14.03
C MET A 492 -0.46 -12.42 -15.53
N ILE A 493 0.64 -12.10 -16.22
CA ILE A 493 0.86 -12.47 -17.64
C ILE A 493 0.75 -13.98 -17.80
N ALA A 494 1.51 -14.74 -17.01
CA ALA A 494 1.52 -16.21 -17.08
C ALA A 494 0.13 -16.83 -16.82
N LEU A 495 -0.63 -16.26 -15.89
CA LEU A 495 -1.99 -16.72 -15.55
C LEU A 495 -3.02 -16.41 -16.64
N ILE A 496 -2.87 -15.27 -17.34
CA ILE A 496 -3.71 -14.95 -18.51
C ILE A 496 -3.42 -15.93 -19.64
N GLU A 497 -2.15 -16.19 -19.93
CA GLU A 497 -1.73 -17.12 -20.99
C GLU A 497 -2.12 -18.57 -20.67
N ALA A 498 -2.04 -18.98 -19.41
CA ALA A 498 -2.52 -20.30 -18.95
C ALA A 498 -4.06 -20.41 -18.95
N GLY A 499 -4.78 -19.32 -19.23
CA GLY A 499 -6.24 -19.31 -19.25
C GLY A 499 -6.87 -19.46 -17.86
N VAL A 500 -6.13 -19.21 -16.78
CA VAL A 500 -6.68 -19.20 -15.41
C VAL A 500 -7.30 -17.86 -15.08
N LEU A 501 -6.72 -16.77 -15.58
CA LEU A 501 -7.19 -15.40 -15.40
C LEU A 501 -7.68 -14.81 -16.73
N GLU A 502 -8.82 -14.13 -16.68
CA GLU A 502 -9.38 -13.37 -17.78
C GLU A 502 -9.78 -11.97 -17.32
N VAL A 503 -9.22 -10.94 -17.94
CA VAL A 503 -9.62 -9.55 -17.67
C VAL A 503 -10.74 -9.17 -18.63
N THR A 504 -11.91 -8.77 -18.12
CA THR A 504 -13.09 -8.58 -18.97
C THR A 504 -13.09 -7.28 -19.76
N GLY A 505 -12.24 -6.32 -19.38
CA GLY A 505 -12.10 -5.01 -20.03
C GLY A 505 -12.63 -3.83 -19.19
N PRO A 506 -12.34 -2.58 -19.62
CA PRO A 506 -12.79 -1.36 -18.95
C PRO A 506 -14.31 -1.25 -18.89
N GLY A 507 -14.79 -0.43 -17.95
CA GLY A 507 -16.23 -0.14 -17.82
C GLY A 507 -17.10 -1.36 -17.52
N THR A 508 -16.53 -2.45 -16.98
CA THR A 508 -17.31 -3.65 -16.67
C THR A 508 -18.35 -3.39 -15.58
N VAL A 509 -19.60 -3.68 -15.91
CA VAL A 509 -20.76 -3.58 -15.02
C VAL A 509 -21.20 -4.98 -14.61
N VAL A 510 -21.54 -5.16 -13.34
CA VAL A 510 -22.13 -6.41 -12.84
C VAL A 510 -23.58 -6.18 -12.46
N ARG A 511 -24.44 -7.09 -12.88
CA ARG A 511 -25.84 -7.20 -12.45
C ARG A 511 -26.09 -8.57 -11.84
N ILE A 512 -27.15 -8.70 -11.06
CA ILE A 512 -27.64 -9.99 -10.58
C ILE A 512 -28.77 -10.41 -11.51
N ASP A 513 -28.62 -11.56 -12.14
CA ASP A 513 -29.71 -12.27 -12.82
C ASP A 513 -30.45 -13.09 -11.78
N THR A 514 -31.76 -12.85 -11.64
CA THR A 514 -32.59 -13.49 -10.63
C THR A 514 -33.38 -14.68 -11.18
N ALA A 515 -33.50 -14.79 -12.50
CA ALA A 515 -34.21 -15.89 -13.16
C ALA A 515 -33.33 -17.14 -13.25
N ASP A 516 -32.06 -16.93 -13.60
CA ASP A 516 -30.99 -17.91 -13.42
C ASP A 516 -29.94 -17.28 -12.49
N PRO A 517 -30.04 -17.51 -11.16
CA PRO A 517 -29.22 -16.88 -10.13
C PRO A 517 -27.73 -16.85 -10.44
N ALA A 518 -27.23 -15.68 -10.84
CA ALA A 518 -25.82 -15.42 -11.10
C ALA A 518 -25.48 -13.94 -11.03
N PHE A 519 -24.22 -13.63 -10.72
CA PHE A 519 -23.62 -12.35 -11.09
C PHE A 519 -23.25 -12.39 -12.57
N VAL A 520 -23.73 -11.40 -13.32
CA VAL A 520 -23.49 -11.26 -14.76
C VAL A 520 -22.65 -10.03 -15.01
N ALA A 521 -21.43 -10.22 -15.50
CA ALA A 521 -20.50 -9.15 -15.83
C ALA A 521 -20.44 -8.90 -17.34
N THR A 522 -20.48 -7.63 -17.74
CA THR A 522 -20.37 -7.20 -19.14
C THR A 522 -19.55 -5.92 -19.22
N SER A 523 -18.53 -5.92 -20.09
CA SER A 523 -17.79 -4.69 -20.42
C SER A 523 -18.58 -3.85 -21.41
N THR A 524 -18.60 -2.54 -21.18
CA THR A 524 -19.19 -1.57 -22.11
C THR A 524 -18.24 -1.20 -23.26
N ALA A 525 -16.97 -1.58 -23.17
CA ALA A 525 -15.91 -1.16 -24.09
C ALA A 525 -15.25 -2.34 -24.82
N VAL A 526 -15.38 -3.56 -24.30
CA VAL A 526 -14.85 -4.78 -24.92
C VAL A 526 -16.00 -5.75 -25.17
N PRO A 527 -16.44 -5.91 -26.43
CA PRO A 527 -17.49 -6.86 -26.80
C PRO A 527 -17.14 -8.30 -26.39
N GLY A 528 -18.14 -9.06 -26.00
CA GLY A 528 -17.98 -10.47 -25.66
C GLY A 528 -19.18 -11.04 -24.92
N ALA A 529 -19.28 -12.37 -24.87
CA ALA A 529 -20.35 -13.06 -24.15
C ALA A 529 -20.33 -12.69 -22.66
N PRO A 530 -21.47 -12.38 -22.01
CA PRO A 530 -21.50 -12.05 -20.59
C PRO A 530 -20.86 -13.15 -19.72
N VAL A 531 -20.04 -12.76 -18.74
CA VAL A 531 -19.50 -13.71 -17.77
C VAL A 531 -20.56 -13.94 -16.70
N ARG A 532 -20.88 -15.21 -16.43
CA ARG A 532 -21.80 -15.61 -15.37
C ARG A 532 -21.00 -16.31 -14.26
N ALA A 533 -21.17 -15.87 -13.02
CA ALA A 533 -20.49 -16.43 -11.86
C ALA A 533 -21.42 -16.49 -10.65
N ARG A 534 -21.24 -17.49 -9.80
CA ARG A 534 -21.97 -17.56 -8.51
C ARG A 534 -21.31 -16.72 -7.42
N THR A 535 -20.02 -16.41 -7.61
CA THR A 535 -19.18 -15.72 -6.65
C THR A 535 -18.73 -14.36 -7.19
N LEU A 536 -18.96 -13.30 -6.43
CA LEU A 536 -18.41 -11.96 -6.64
C LEU A 536 -17.60 -11.54 -5.42
N ILE A 537 -16.34 -11.19 -5.66
CA ILE A 537 -15.39 -10.72 -4.65
C ILE A 537 -15.05 -9.26 -4.93
N GLU A 538 -15.23 -8.40 -3.92
CA GLU A 538 -14.71 -7.04 -3.92
C GLU A 538 -13.20 -7.07 -3.60
N ALA A 539 -12.37 -7.17 -4.64
CA ALA A 539 -10.91 -7.22 -4.56
C ALA A 539 -10.28 -5.84 -4.26
N ARG A 540 -10.74 -5.19 -3.19
CA ARG A 540 -10.32 -3.87 -2.70
C ARG A 540 -10.55 -3.74 -1.20
N LEU A 541 -9.89 -2.77 -0.57
CA LEU A 541 -10.19 -2.37 0.80
C LEU A 541 -11.44 -1.48 0.86
N PRO A 542 -12.15 -1.45 2.00
CA PRO A 542 -13.15 -0.42 2.25
C PRO A 542 -12.48 0.98 2.25
N GLU A 543 -13.18 1.96 1.71
CA GLU A 543 -12.78 3.36 1.79
C GLU A 543 -13.11 3.90 3.19
N PRO A 544 -12.19 4.65 3.84
CA PRO A 544 -12.49 5.34 5.08
C PRO A 544 -13.68 6.28 4.90
N ASP A 545 -14.65 6.25 5.82
CA ASP A 545 -15.78 7.17 5.82
C ASP A 545 -16.26 7.36 7.26
N LEU A 546 -16.10 8.56 7.81
CA LEU A 546 -16.40 8.84 9.22
C LEU A 546 -17.86 8.56 9.63
N ARG A 547 -18.77 8.40 8.66
CA ARG A 547 -20.18 8.10 8.92
C ARG A 547 -20.46 6.61 9.07
N ARG A 548 -19.50 5.73 8.77
CA ARG A 548 -19.73 4.28 8.65
C ARG A 548 -18.51 3.41 8.98
#